data_AF-A0AAW5JQ58-F1
#
_entry.id   AF-A0AAW5JQ58-F1
#
_cell.length_a   1.000
_cell.length_b   1.000
_cell.length_c   1.000
_cell.angle_alpha   90.00
_cell.angle_beta   90.00
_cell.angle_gamma   90.00
#
_symmetry.space_group_name_H-M   'P 1'
#
loop_
_entity.id
_entity.type
_entity.pdbx_description
1 polymer ?
#
loop_
_entity_poly.entity_id
_entity_poly.type
_entity_poly.pdbx_seq_one_letter_code
_entity_poly.pdbx_strand_id
1 'polypeptide(L)' 'LAGVSVRRVEDITEALWGSKVSPSTISELNKKAYVHIEDWRNRPLQGGRYPYVYVDGIYLRRNWGGEFENVAILVAIA' A
#
# COMPACT_ATOMS: atom_id res chain seq x y z
N LEU A 1 1.09 -7.00 -5.10
CA LEU A 1 0.02 -6.66 -4.12
C LEU A 1 -1.08 -5.93 -4.87
N ALA A 2 -2.23 -6.56 -5.08
CA ALA A 2 -3.32 -5.98 -5.83
C ALA A 2 -3.84 -4.74 -5.09
N GLY A 3 -3.69 -3.55 -5.67
CA GLY A 3 -4.30 -2.34 -5.15
C GLY A 3 -5.82 -2.46 -5.27
N VAL A 4 -6.48 -2.81 -4.17
CA VAL A 4 -7.95 -2.89 -4.12
C VAL A 4 -8.46 -1.49 -3.78
N SER A 5 -9.33 -0.93 -4.63
CA SER A 5 -9.98 0.34 -4.33
C SER A 5 -10.87 0.19 -3.10
N VAL A 6 -11.11 1.28 -2.34
CA VAL A 6 -11.95 1.24 -1.13
C VAL A 6 -13.33 0.61 -1.41
N ARG A 7 -13.94 0.92 -2.57
CA ARG A 7 -15.20 0.30 -3.02
C ARG A 7 -15.08 -1.21 -3.20
N ARG A 8 -13.98 -1.69 -3.77
CA ARG A 8 -13.78 -3.14 -3.96
C ARG A 8 -13.46 -3.84 -2.64
N VAL A 9 -12.93 -3.14 -1.64
CA VAL A 9 -12.83 -3.64 -0.25
C VAL A 9 -14.22 -3.73 0.37
N GLU A 10 -15.10 -2.75 0.15
CA GLU A 10 -16.51 -2.82 0.58
C GLU A 10 -17.21 -4.03 -0.05
N ASP A 11 -17.07 -4.25 -1.36
CA ASP A 11 -17.67 -5.38 -2.06
C ASP A 11 -17.14 -6.74 -1.55
N ILE A 12 -15.84 -6.84 -1.30
CA ILE A 12 -15.21 -8.05 -0.73
C ILE A 12 -15.66 -8.28 0.71
N THR A 13 -15.75 -7.23 1.52
CA THR A 13 -16.16 -7.36 2.93
C THR A 13 -17.64 -7.69 3.08
N GLU A 14 -18.50 -7.18 2.20
CA GLU A 14 -19.91 -7.59 2.13
C GLU A 14 -20.04 -9.06 1.70
N ALA A 15 -19.26 -9.49 0.69
CA ALA A 15 -19.25 -10.88 0.25
C ALA A 15 -18.71 -11.87 1.30
N LEU A 16 -17.74 -11.46 2.14
CA LEU A 16 -17.10 -12.32 3.13
C LEU A 16 -17.80 -12.32 4.51
N TRP A 17 -18.40 -11.20 4.92
CA TRP A 17 -18.99 -11.04 6.26
C TRP A 17 -20.51 -10.77 6.26
N GLY A 18 -21.15 -10.67 5.09
CA GLY A 18 -22.60 -10.49 4.97
C GLY A 18 -23.11 -9.10 5.37
N SER A 19 -22.20 -8.15 5.63
CA SER A 19 -22.54 -6.78 6.02
C SER A 19 -21.54 -5.79 5.43
N LYS A 20 -22.04 -4.67 4.92
CA LYS A 20 -21.20 -3.57 4.43
C LYS A 20 -20.42 -2.94 5.58
N VAL A 21 -19.10 -2.90 5.42
CA VAL A 21 -18.22 -2.11 6.27
C VAL A 21 -18.26 -0.67 5.78
N SER A 22 -18.44 0.31 6.68
CA SER A 22 -18.53 1.70 6.26
C SER A 22 -17.18 2.22 5.73
N PRO A 23 -17.19 3.23 4.83
CA PRO A 23 -15.97 3.90 4.39
C PRO A 23 -15.14 4.45 5.55
N SER A 24 -15.80 4.89 6.64
CA SER A 24 -15.13 5.38 7.85
C SER A 24 -14.40 4.26 8.59
N THR A 25 -14.98 3.07 8.72
CA THR A 25 -14.32 1.91 9.31
C THR A 25 -13.14 1.46 8.47
N ILE A 26 -13.24 1.46 7.14
CA ILE A 26 -12.11 1.15 6.25
C ILE A 26 -11.00 2.20 6.39
N SER A 27 -11.36 3.48 6.48
CA SER A 27 -10.39 4.56 6.71
C SER A 27 -9.64 4.38 8.04
N GLU A 28 -10.35 4.06 9.13
CA GLU A 28 -9.74 3.78 10.43
C GLU A 28 -8.83 2.55 10.42
N LEU A 29 -9.24 1.48 9.73
CA LEU A 29 -8.39 0.29 9.53
C LEU A 29 -7.12 0.62 8.74
N ASN A 30 -7.25 1.42 7.68
CA ASN A 30 -6.10 1.89 6.90
C ASN A 30 -5.16 2.74 7.76
N LYS A 31 -5.68 3.65 8.61
CA LYS A 31 -4.86 4.45 9.54
C LYS A 31 -4.03 3.56 10.46
N LYS A 32 -4.60 2.49 11.02
CA LYS A 32 -3.87 1.53 11.84
C LYS A 32 -2.79 0.79 11.03
N ALA A 33 -3.11 0.40 9.79
CA ALA A 33 -2.14 -0.23 8.91
C ALA A 33 -0.97 0.71 8.56
N TYR A 34 -1.23 2.01 8.39
CA TYR A 34 -0.19 3.00 8.11
C TYR A 34 0.88 3.07 9.20
N VAL A 35 0.51 2.94 10.48
CA VAL A 35 1.49 2.91 11.58
C VAL A 35 2.47 1.76 11.38
N HIS A 36 1.97 0.55 11.12
CA HIS A 36 2.82 -0.61 10.89
C HIS A 36 3.64 -0.53 9.59
N ILE A 37 3.09 0.12 8.55
CA ILE A 37 3.84 0.39 7.31
C ILE A 37 5.01 1.33 7.60
N GLU A 38 4.79 2.41 8.35
CA GLU A 38 5.85 3.35 8.70
C GLU A 38 6.92 2.72 9.59
N ASP A 39 6.52 1.92 10.59
CA ASP A 39 7.47 1.15 11.42
C ASP A 39 8.32 0.21 10.55
N TRP A 40 7.68 -0.50 9.60
CA TRP A 40 8.37 -1.41 8.69
C TRP A 40 9.29 -0.67 7.72
N ARG A 41 8.90 0.51 7.22
CA ARG A 41 9.72 1.33 6.32
C ARG A 41 10.96 1.90 7.00
N ASN A 42 10.85 2.26 8.27
CA ASN A 42 11.92 2.89 9.04
C ASN A 42 12.71 1.89 9.90
N ARG A 43 12.40 0.60 9.82
CA ARG A 43 13.12 -0.44 10.58
C ARG A 43 14.61 -0.46 10.20
N PRO A 44 15.51 -0.75 11.16
CA PRO A 44 16.91 -0.99 10.83
C PRO A 44 17.04 -2.24 9.94
N LEU A 45 17.94 -2.17 8.96
CA LEU A 45 18.27 -3.30 8.11
C LEU A 45 19.08 -4.34 8.92
N GLN A 46 18.50 -5.51 9.16
CA GLN A 46 19.02 -6.48 10.14
C GLN A 46 20.17 -7.38 9.63
N GLY A 47 20.63 -7.24 8.38
CA GLY A 47 21.61 -8.12 7.74
C GLY A 47 23.07 -7.64 7.76
N GLY A 48 23.36 -6.45 8.30
CA GLY A 48 24.69 -5.85 8.21
C GLY A 48 25.04 -5.49 6.75
N ARG A 49 25.80 -6.34 6.06
CA ARG A 49 26.21 -6.12 4.66
C ARG A 49 25.31 -6.88 3.69
N TYR A 50 24.75 -6.15 2.72
CA TYR A 50 24.00 -6.69 1.59
C TYR A 50 24.89 -6.63 0.33
N PRO A 51 25.59 -7.73 -0.02
CA PRO A 51 26.53 -7.72 -1.15
C PRO A 51 25.82 -7.55 -2.51
N TYR A 52 24.53 -7.89 -2.57
CA TYR A 52 23.68 -7.74 -3.75
C TYR A 52 22.33 -7.15 -3.35
N VAL A 53 21.78 -6.30 -4.20
CA VAL A 53 20.45 -5.72 -4.06
C VAL A 53 19.78 -5.75 -5.43
N TYR A 54 18.57 -6.27 -5.49
CA TYR A 54 17.71 -6.19 -6.66
C TYR A 54 16.87 -4.92 -6.55
N VAL A 55 16.85 -4.13 -7.62
CA VAL A 55 16.04 -2.92 -7.70
C VAL A 55 15.09 -3.07 -8.88
N ASP A 56 13.81 -2.78 -8.63
CA ASP A 56 12.77 -2.78 -9.65
C ASP A 56 11.89 -1.54 -9.51
N GLY A 57 11.22 -1.17 -10.60
CA GLY A 57 10.39 0.01 -10.67
C GLY A 57 9.16 -0.19 -11.54
N ILE A 58 8.02 0.30 -11.06
CA ILE A 58 6.77 0.35 -11.83
C ILE A 58 6.26 1.78 -11.94
N TYR A 59 5.74 2.15 -13.10
CA TYR A 59 5.06 3.42 -13.30
C TYR A 59 3.56 3.25 -13.09
N LEU A 60 2.98 4.11 -12.26
CA LEU A 60 1.55 4.19 -12.05
C LEU A 60 1.05 5.58 -12.42
N ARG A 61 -0.05 5.65 -13.19
CA ARG A 61 -0.76 6.92 -13.37
C ARG A 61 -1.49 7.30 -12.09
N ARG A 62 -1.14 8.44 -11.50
CA ARG A 62 -1.77 9.00 -10.30
C ARG A 62 -2.26 10.41 -10.57
N ASN A 63 -3.41 10.74 -9.98
CA ASN A 63 -3.91 12.11 -10.00
C ASN A 63 -3.14 12.92 -8.94
N TRP A 64 -2.48 13.98 -9.38
CA TRP A 64 -1.79 14.94 -8.54
C TRP A 64 -2.27 16.34 -8.93
N GLY A 65 -2.86 17.08 -7.99
CA GLY A 65 -3.29 18.46 -8.25
C GLY A 65 -4.35 18.66 -9.35
N GLY A 66 -5.03 17.60 -9.79
CA GLY A 66 -6.02 17.65 -10.88
C GLY A 66 -5.52 17.08 -12.21
N GLU A 67 -4.22 16.81 -12.34
CA GLU A 67 -3.63 16.20 -13.54
C GLU A 67 -3.19 14.75 -13.29
N PHE A 68 -3.26 13.91 -14.32
CA PHE A 68 -2.83 12.51 -14.23
C PHE A 68 -1.38 12.37 -14.70
N GLU A 69 -0.47 12.24 -13.76
CA GLU A 69 0.96 12.10 -14.02
C GLU A 69 1.44 10.66 -13.81
N ASN A 70 2.52 10.28 -14.49
CA ASN A 70 3.20 9.02 -14.27
C ASN A 70 4.10 9.15 -13.04
N VAL A 71 3.78 8.40 -11.99
CA VAL A 71 4.58 8.32 -10.77
C VAL A 71 5.34 6.99 -10.77
N ALA A 72 6.65 7.06 -10.57
CA ALA A 72 7.49 5.89 -10.39
C ALA A 72 7.42 5.39 -8.94
N ILE A 73 7.22 4.09 -8.75
CA ILE A 73 7.38 3.41 -7.47
C ILE A 73 8.58 2.48 -7.60
N LEU A 74 9.55 2.64 -6.70
CA LEU A 74 10.79 1.87 -6.67
C LEU A 74 10.78 0.89 -5.49
N VAL A 75 11.28 -0.31 -5.70
CA VAL A 75 11.44 -1.35 -4.68
C VAL A 75 12.88 -1.86 -4.70
N ALA A 76 13.49 -1.95 -3.52
CA ALA A 76 14.80 -2.56 -3.32
C ALA A 76 14.64 -3.80 -2.44
N ILE A 77 15.19 -4.93 -2.88
CA ILE A 77 15.17 -6.22 -2.17
C ILE A 77 16.61 -6.70 -2.02
N ALA A 78 16.98 -6.99 -0.78
CA ALA A 78 18.33 -7.34 -0.38
C ALA A 78 18.31 -8.53 0.59
#